data_AF-A0A2A2R1W0-F1
#
_entry.id   AF-A0A2A2R1W0-F1
#
_cell.length_a   1.000
_cell.length_b   1.000
_cell.length_c   1.000
_cell.angle_alpha   90.00
_cell.angle_beta   90.00
_cell.angle_gamma   90.00
#
_symmetry.space_group_name_H-M   'P 1'
#
loop_
_entity.id
_entity.type
_entity.pdbx_description
1 polymer ?
#
loop_
_entity_poly.entity_id
_entity_poly.type
_entity_poly.pdbx_seq_one_letter_code
_entity_poly.pdbx_strand_id
1 'polypeptide(L)' 'MRYFDYQTVAREAGILPAQLDLLLAQLAEESPHDPMLVELHALRACMAIKAGQLTIEQALADTETPALAA' A
#
# COMPACT_ATOMS: atom_id res chain seq x y z
N MET A 1 -2.60 -17.04 -2.75
CA MET A 1 -3.70 -16.65 -1.84
C MET A 1 -3.59 -15.16 -1.64
N ARG A 2 -4.70 -14.42 -1.69
CA ARG A 2 -4.74 -13.01 -1.26
C ARG A 2 -5.22 -13.00 0.18
N TYR A 3 -4.40 -12.50 1.08
CA TYR A 3 -4.71 -12.35 2.51
C TYR A 3 -5.62 -11.14 2.75
N PHE A 4 -5.48 -10.08 1.94
CA PHE A 4 -6.23 -8.85 2.09
C PHE A 4 -6.83 -8.37 0.75
N ASP A 5 -8.01 -7.73 0.82
CA ASP A 5 -8.66 -7.13 -0.35
C ASP A 5 -8.25 -5.67 -0.58
N TYR A 6 -6.94 -5.44 -0.67
CA TYR A 6 -6.39 -4.11 -0.94
C TYR A 6 -6.75 -3.61 -2.35
N GLN A 7 -7.07 -4.51 -3.29
CA GLN A 7 -7.47 -4.13 -4.65
C GLN A 7 -8.82 -3.42 -4.68
N THR A 8 -9.81 -3.92 -3.93
CA THR A 8 -11.10 -3.24 -3.81
C THR A 8 -10.93 -1.87 -3.15
N VAL A 9 -10.14 -1.79 -2.07
CA VAL A 9 -9.89 -0.52 -1.38
C VAL A 9 -9.13 0.46 -2.27
N ALA A 10 -8.15 0.00 -3.05
CA ALA A 10 -7.40 0.82 -4.00
C ALA A 10 -8.33 1.44 -5.06
N ARG A 11 -9.24 0.63 -5.61
CA ARG A 11 -10.25 1.11 -6.57
C ARG A 11 -11.17 2.15 -5.94
N GLU A 12 -11.63 1.93 -4.72
CA GLU A 12 -12.45 2.89 -3.97
C GLU A 12 -11.71 4.18 -3.62
N ALA A 13 -10.40 4.09 -3.43
CA ALA A 13 -9.50 5.23 -3.21
C ALA A 13 -9.16 5.99 -4.51
N GLY A 14 -9.60 5.50 -5.67
CA GLY A 14 -9.25 6.10 -6.97
C GLY A 14 -7.81 5.81 -7.43
N ILE A 15 -7.13 4.85 -6.81
CA ILE A 15 -5.78 4.44 -7.19
C ILE A 15 -5.85 3.65 -8.49
N LEU A 16 -5.04 4.05 -9.48
CA LEU A 16 -4.97 3.34 -10.75
C LEU A 16 -4.26 2.00 -10.59
N PRO A 17 -4.63 0.95 -11.35
CA PRO A 17 -3.97 -0.36 -11.27
C PRO A 17 -2.45 -0.29 -11.42
N ALA A 18 -1.96 0.54 -12.35
CA ALA A 18 -0.52 0.73 -12.55
C ALA A 18 0.20 1.35 -11.34
N GLN A 19 -0.47 2.24 -10.59
CA GLN A 19 0.08 2.83 -9.36
C GLN A 19 0.08 1.82 -8.22
N LEU A 20 -0.96 0.98 -8.15
CA LEU A 20 -1.03 -0.10 -7.18
C LEU A 20 0.07 -1.14 -7.42
N ASP A 21 0.33 -1.51 -8.67
CA ASP A 21 1.41 -2.43 -9.03
C ASP A 21 2.79 -1.88 -8.64
N LEU A 22 3.02 -0.57 -8.83
CA LEU A 22 4.25 0.10 -8.38
C LEU A 22 4.40 0.07 -6.86
N LEU A 23 3.32 0.34 -6.12
CA LEU A 23 3.32 0.30 -4.66
C LEU A 23 3.62 -1.12 -4.15
N LEU A 24 3.02 -2.14 -4.76
CA LEU A 24 3.28 -3.53 -4.41
C LEU A 24 4.71 -3.95 -4.73
N ALA A 25 5.26 -3.51 -5.87
CA ALA A 25 6.64 -3.81 -6.23
C ALA A 25 7.63 -3.24 -5.20
N GLN A 26 7.42 -1.98 -4.78
CA GLN A 26 8.25 -1.36 -3.75
C GLN A 26 8.15 -2.09 -2.40
N LEU A 27 6.94 -2.37 -1.93
CA LEU A 27 6.73 -3.10 -0.67
C LEU A 27 7.32 -4.52 -0.73
N ALA A 28 7.27 -5.18 -1.88
CA ALA A 28 7.86 -6.49 -2.09
C ALA A 28 9.40 -6.45 -2.09
N GLU A 29 10.04 -5.36 -2.51
CA GLU A 29 11.49 -5.18 -2.36
C GLU A 29 11.90 -5.03 -0.88
N GLU A 30 11.07 -4.37 -0.07
CA GLU A 30 11.32 -4.20 1.37
C GLU A 30 11.08 -5.48 2.18
N SER A 31 10.11 -6.31 1.76
CA SER A 31 9.69 -7.52 2.48
C SER A 31 9.54 -8.74 1.55
N PRO A 32 10.60 -9.17 0.85
CA PRO A 32 10.53 -10.21 -0.19
C PRO A 32 10.14 -11.60 0.34
N HIS A 33 10.30 -11.82 1.65
CA HIS A 33 10.00 -13.09 2.30
C HIS A 33 8.67 -13.09 3.05
N ASP A 34 7.95 -11.96 3.10
CA ASP A 34 6.66 -11.86 3.79
C ASP A 34 5.57 -11.25 2.89
N PRO A 35 4.96 -12.06 2.01
CA PRO A 35 3.88 -11.62 1.14
C PRO A 35 2.66 -11.11 1.91
N MET A 36 2.42 -11.62 3.12
CA MET A 36 1.30 -11.17 3.96
C MET A 36 1.53 -9.74 4.45
N LEU A 37 2.77 -9.41 4.85
CA LEU A 37 3.14 -8.07 5.26
C LEU A 37 3.06 -7.07 4.10
N VAL A 38 3.48 -7.47 2.90
CA VAL A 38 3.34 -6.68 1.67
C VAL A 38 1.86 -6.34 1.42
N GLU A 39 0.98 -7.34 1.45
CA GLU A 39 -0.45 -7.13 1.23
C GLU A 39 -1.09 -6.27 2.34
N LEU A 40 -0.65 -6.42 3.60
CA LEU A 40 -1.11 -5.61 4.71
C LEU A 40 -0.68 -4.14 4.57
N HIS A 41 0.57 -3.89 4.18
CA HIS A 41 1.08 -2.55 3.94
C HIS A 41 0.35 -1.88 2.78
N ALA A 42 0.12 -2.62 1.69
CA ALA A 42 -0.67 -2.14 0.56
C ALA A 42 -2.09 -1.76 0.99
N LEU A 43 -2.76 -2.60 1.80
CA LEU A 43 -4.09 -2.29 2.34
C LEU A 43 -4.08 -1.00 3.16
N ARG A 44 -3.12 -0.86 4.08
CA ARG A 44 -3.01 0.32 4.97
C ARG A 44 -2.76 1.60 4.17
N ALA A 45 -1.88 1.55 3.18
CA ALA A 45 -1.63 2.68 2.28
C ALA A 45 -2.90 3.06 1.50
N CYS A 46 -3.60 2.08 0.93
CA CYS A 46 -4.86 2.32 0.21
C CYS A 46 -5.93 2.94 1.12
N MET A 47 -6.03 2.50 2.38
CA MET A 47 -6.94 3.08 3.36
C MET A 47 -6.57 4.52 3.73
N ALA A 48 -5.29 4.82 3.93
CA ALA A 48 -4.83 6.17 4.22
C ALA A 48 -5.10 7.13 3.05
N ILE A 49 -4.91 6.65 1.81
CA ILE A 49 -5.23 7.40 0.58
C ILE A 49 -6.74 7.64 0.47
N LYS A 50 -7.55 6.60 0.70
CA LYS A 50 -9.01 6.72 0.72
C LYS A 50 -9.50 7.73 1.77
N ALA A 51 -8.83 7.78 2.93
CA ALA A 51 -9.14 8.71 4.01
C ALA A 51 -8.61 10.15 3.74
N GLY A 52 -7.89 10.37 2.64
CA GLY A 52 -7.28 11.67 2.30
C GLY A 52 -6.12 12.05 3.22
N GLN A 53 -5.54 11.10 3.95
CA GLN A 53 -4.42 11.31 4.88
C GLN A 53 -3.06 11.29 4.17
N LEU A 54 -3.01 10.68 2.98
CA LEU A 54 -1.81 10.47 2.19
C LEU A 54 -2.20 10.47 0.70
N THR A 55 -1.37 10.99 -0.20
CA THR A 55 -1.58 10.79 -1.65
C THR A 55 -0.85 9.54 -2.15
N ILE A 56 -1.26 9.00 -3.29
CA ILE A 56 -0.54 7.89 -3.91
C ILE A 56 0.89 8.27 -4.29
N GLU A 57 1.15 9.52 -4.67
CA GLU A 57 2.53 9.95 -4.94
C GLU A 57 3.36 9.98 -3.66
N GLN A 58 2.78 10.42 -2.54
CA GLN A 58 3.45 10.37 -1.23
C GLN A 58 3.69 8.92 -0.80
N ALA A 59 2.72 8.03 -0.98
CA ALA A 59 2.89 6.60 -0.66
C ALA A 59 3.97 5.93 -1.51
N LEU A 60 4.19 6.39 -2.74
CA LEU A 60 5.24 5.91 -3.64
C LEU A 60 6.59 6.61 -3.42
N ALA A 61 6.63 7.69 -2.63
CA ALA A 61 7.84 8.47 -2.32
C ALA A 61 8.35 8.23 -0.90
N ASP A 62 7.45 7.99 0.06
CA ASP A 62 7.75 7.59 1.44
C ASP A 62 7.94 6.06 1.50
N THR A 63 9.07 5.60 0.97
CA THR A 63 9.69 4.31 1.37
C THR A 63 10.54 4.47 2.63
N GLU A 64 10.22 5.45 3.48
CA GLU A 64 10.72 5.54 4.85
C GLU A 64 9.53 5.55 5.80
N THR A 65 9.03 4.34 6.10
CA THR A 65 8.41 3.94 7.37
C THR A 65 8.26 5.07 8.42
N PRO A 66 7.02 5.44 8.81
CA PRO A 66 6.76 5.64 10.21
C PRO A 66 6.18 4.34 10.74
N ALA A 67 7.06 3.61 11.42
CA ALA A 67 6.70 2.58 12.36
C ALA A 67 5.62 3.14 13.29
N LEU A 68 4.72 2.26 13.71
CA LEU A 68 3.70 2.49 14.73
C LEU A 68 4.04 3.66 15.65
N ALA A 69 3.37 4.81 15.46
CA ALA A 69 3.19 5.76 16.55
C ALA A 69 2.02 5.22 17.38
N ALA A 70 2.35 4.32 18.30
CA ALA A 70 1.53 3.96 19.45
C ALA A 70 1.74 4.97 20.58
#